data_AF-A0A8C9GWZ3-F1
#
_entry.id   AF-A0A8C9GWZ3-F1
#
_cell.length_a   1.000
_cell.length_b   1.000
_cell.length_c   1.000
_cell.angle_alpha   90.00
_cell.angle_beta   90.00
_cell.angle_gamma   90.00
#
_symmetry.space_group_name_H-M   'P 1'
#
loop_
_entity.id
_entity.type
_entity.pdbx_description
1 polymer ?
#
loop_
_entity_poly.entity_id
_entity_poly.type
_entity_poly.pdbx_seq_one_letter_code
_entity_poly.pdbx_strand_id
1 'polypeptide(L)'
;MHLSAVFNALLVSVLAAVLWKHVQLREHAATLEEELALGRQATEPAPALRIDYPKALQILMEGGTHMVCTGRTHTDRICRFKWLCYSNEAEEFIFFHGNTSVMLPNLGSRRFQPALLDLSTVEDHNTQYFNFVELPAAALRFMPKPVFVPDVALIANRFNPDNLMHVFHDDLLPLFYTLRQFPGLAHEARLFFMEGWGEGAHFDLYKLLSPKQPLLRAQLKTLGRLLCFSHAFVGLSKITTWYQYGFVQPQGPKANILVSGNEIRQFARFMTEKLNVSHTGAPLGEEYILVFSRTQNRLILNEAELLLALAQEFQMKTVTVSLEDHAFADVVRLVSNASMLVSMHGAQLVTTLFLPRGATVVELFPYAVNPDHYTPYKTLAMLPGMDLQYVAWRNMMPENTVTHPERPWDQGGITHLDRAEQARILQSREVPRHLCCRNPEWLFRIYQDTKVDIPSLIQTIRRVVKGRPGPRKQKWTVGLYPGKVREARCQASVHGASEARLTVSWQIPWNLKYLKVREVKYEVWLQEQGENTYVPYILALQNHTFTENIKPFTTYLVWVRCIFNKILLGPFADVLVCST
;
A
#
# COMPACT_ATOMS: atom_id res chain seq x y z
N MET A 1 -44.13 -45.55 1.98
CA MET A 1 -42.72 -45.11 2.10
C MET A 1 -41.86 -46.32 2.46
N HIS A 2 -40.89 -46.68 1.62
CA HIS A 2 -40.01 -47.81 1.88
C HIS A 2 -38.98 -47.45 2.96
N LEU A 3 -39.20 -47.92 4.20
CA LEU A 3 -38.32 -47.68 5.34
C LEU A 3 -36.85 -48.04 5.03
N SER A 4 -36.63 -49.10 4.24
CA SER A 4 -35.31 -49.56 3.82
C SER A 4 -34.57 -48.54 2.94
N ALA A 5 -35.27 -47.80 2.09
CA ALA A 5 -34.66 -46.79 1.23
C ALA A 5 -34.21 -45.56 2.05
N VAL A 6 -34.99 -45.18 3.06
CA VAL A 6 -34.64 -44.07 3.98
C VAL A 6 -33.44 -44.44 4.84
N PHE A 7 -33.40 -45.66 5.38
CA PHE A 7 -32.25 -46.14 6.16
C PHE A 7 -30.98 -46.23 5.31
N ASN A 8 -31.06 -46.72 4.08
CA ASN A 8 -29.91 -46.77 3.18
C ASN A 8 -29.42 -45.37 2.80
N ALA A 9 -30.31 -44.43 2.52
CA ALA A 9 -29.92 -43.04 2.24
C ALA A 9 -29.21 -42.39 3.43
N LEU A 10 -29.75 -42.57 4.65
CA LEU A 10 -29.13 -42.07 5.88
C LEU A 10 -27.76 -42.70 6.14
N LEU A 11 -27.65 -44.02 5.95
CA LEU A 11 -26.39 -44.74 6.14
C LEU A 11 -25.31 -44.26 5.16
N VAL A 12 -25.68 -44.05 3.89
CA VAL A 12 -24.77 -43.52 2.86
C VAL A 12 -24.34 -42.08 3.20
N SER A 13 -25.25 -41.22 3.64
CA SER A 13 -24.92 -39.85 4.04
C SER A 13 -24.00 -39.81 5.28
N VAL A 14 -24.24 -40.67 6.27
CA VAL A 14 -23.38 -40.77 7.46
C VAL A 14 -21.99 -41.31 7.09
N LEU A 15 -21.92 -42.36 6.26
CA LEU A 15 -20.65 -42.89 5.77
C LEU A 15 -19.87 -41.85 4.97
N ALA A 16 -20.55 -41.09 4.10
CA ALA A 16 -19.92 -40.00 3.35
C ALA A 16 -19.38 -38.89 4.26
N ALA A 17 -20.13 -38.50 5.30
CA ALA A 17 -19.68 -37.49 6.27
C ALA A 17 -18.48 -37.98 7.12
N VAL A 18 -18.48 -39.25 7.51
CA VAL A 18 -17.37 -39.86 8.25
C VAL A 18 -16.13 -39.98 7.37
N LEU A 19 -16.28 -40.39 6.11
CA LEU A 19 -15.18 -40.45 5.14
C LEU A 19 -14.62 -39.06 4.83
N TRP A 20 -15.48 -38.05 4.67
CA TRP A 20 -15.06 -36.65 4.49
C TRP A 20 -14.23 -36.16 5.68
N LYS A 21 -14.71 -36.40 6.90
CA LYS A 21 -13.99 -36.01 8.12
C LYS A 21 -12.67 -36.77 8.28
N HIS A 22 -12.62 -38.03 7.89
CA HIS A 22 -11.39 -38.83 7.90
C HIS A 22 -10.37 -38.31 6.89
N VAL A 23 -10.80 -37.95 5.67
CA VAL A 23 -9.93 -37.35 4.65
C VAL A 23 -9.37 -36.01 5.15
N GLN A 24 -10.22 -35.12 5.70
CA GLN A 24 -9.74 -33.85 6.25
C GLN A 24 -8.75 -34.02 7.41
N LEU A 25 -9.00 -34.97 8.33
CA LEU A 25 -8.07 -35.26 9.42
C LEU A 25 -6.74 -35.81 8.91
N ARG A 26 -6.78 -36.61 7.84
CA ARG A 26 -5.58 -37.19 7.22
C ARG A 26 -4.77 -36.14 6.45
N GLU A 27 -5.44 -35.23 5.74
CA GLU A 27 -4.80 -34.09 5.09
C GLU A 27 -4.17 -33.16 6.14
N HIS A 28 -4.89 -32.85 7.22
CA HIS A 28 -4.36 -32.04 8.32
C HIS A 28 -3.17 -32.70 9.02
N ALA A 29 -3.21 -34.01 9.25
CA ALA A 29 -2.09 -34.77 9.79
C ALA A 29 -0.88 -34.77 8.84
N ALA A 30 -1.10 -34.91 7.53
CA ALA A 30 -0.03 -34.81 6.54
C ALA A 30 0.57 -33.39 6.48
N THR A 31 -0.25 -32.34 6.64
CA THR A 31 0.23 -30.96 6.75
C THR A 31 1.08 -30.76 8.00
N LEU A 32 0.64 -31.29 9.15
CA LEU A 32 1.40 -31.27 10.41
C LEU A 32 2.70 -32.06 10.31
N GLU A 33 2.71 -33.21 9.64
CA GLU A 33 3.93 -33.99 9.39
C GLU A 33 4.90 -33.26 8.45
N GLU A 34 4.39 -32.57 7.43
CA GLU A 34 5.18 -31.73 6.53
C GLU A 34 5.74 -30.51 7.28
N GLU A 35 4.95 -29.84 8.12
CA GLU A 35 5.41 -28.77 9.01
C GLU A 35 6.46 -29.26 10.02
N LEU A 36 6.28 -30.45 10.58
CA LEU A 36 7.24 -31.08 11.49
C LEU A 36 8.52 -31.49 10.75
N ALA A 37 8.41 -31.95 9.50
CA ALA A 37 9.55 -32.31 8.65
C ALA A 37 10.32 -31.06 8.19
N LEU A 38 9.63 -29.97 7.84
CA LEU A 38 10.21 -28.66 7.55
C LEU A 38 10.86 -28.06 8.80
N GLY A 39 10.23 -28.20 9.97
CA GLY A 39 10.80 -27.82 11.27
C GLY A 39 12.05 -28.65 11.63
N ARG A 40 12.12 -29.92 11.21
CA ARG A 40 13.29 -30.79 11.37
C ARG A 40 14.38 -30.49 10.34
N GLN A 41 14.06 -30.12 9.11
CA GLN A 41 15.03 -29.69 8.08
C GLN A 41 15.61 -28.30 8.36
N ALA A 42 14.93 -27.46 9.15
CA ALA A 42 15.46 -26.18 9.64
C ALA A 42 16.51 -26.31 10.76
N THR A 43 17.07 -27.50 11.00
CA THR A 43 18.07 -27.75 12.06
C THR A 43 19.53 -27.52 11.67
N GLU A 44 19.80 -26.79 10.60
CA GLU A 44 21.05 -26.02 10.51
C GLU A 44 20.74 -24.52 10.46
N PRO A 45 20.72 -23.85 11.63
CA PRO A 45 20.72 -22.39 11.66
C PRO A 45 22.02 -21.92 11.02
N ALA A 46 21.92 -21.01 10.04
CA ALA A 46 23.01 -20.06 9.74
C ALA A 46 23.52 -19.51 11.08
N PRO A 47 24.85 -19.33 11.28
CA PRO A 47 25.41 -19.08 12.60
C PRO A 47 24.70 -17.88 13.23
N ALA A 48 23.83 -18.17 14.21
CA ALA A 48 23.17 -17.14 14.99
C ALA A 48 24.27 -16.26 15.54
N LEU A 49 24.21 -14.95 15.30
CA LEU A 49 25.15 -13.99 15.85
C LEU A 49 25.18 -14.21 17.37
N ARG A 50 26.22 -14.90 17.85
CA ARG A 50 26.30 -15.31 19.25
C ARG A 50 26.58 -14.04 20.03
N ILE A 51 25.56 -13.50 20.70
CA ILE A 51 25.76 -12.35 21.58
C ILE A 51 26.62 -12.81 22.75
N ASP A 52 27.81 -12.22 22.86
CA ASP A 52 28.65 -12.32 24.05
C ASP A 52 27.93 -11.59 25.19
N TYR A 53 27.33 -12.37 26.08
CA TYR A 53 26.45 -11.85 27.14
C TYR A 53 27.18 -10.90 28.10
N PRO A 54 28.33 -11.26 28.71
CA PRO A 54 29.09 -10.33 29.54
C PRO A 54 29.39 -9.01 28.84
N LYS A 55 29.82 -9.08 27.58
CA LYS A 55 30.14 -7.89 26.78
C LYS A 55 28.91 -7.05 26.48
N ALA A 56 27.79 -7.65 26.08
CA ALA A 56 26.54 -6.95 25.82
C ALA A 56 25.98 -6.27 27.06
N LEU A 57 26.05 -6.95 28.22
CA LEU A 57 25.66 -6.38 29.50
C LEU A 57 26.55 -5.20 29.88
N GLN A 58 27.87 -5.34 29.73
CA GLN A 58 28.80 -4.25 29.99
C GLN A 58 28.51 -3.03 29.10
N ILE A 59 28.33 -3.24 27.80
CA ILE A 59 28.00 -2.16 26.85
C ILE A 59 26.73 -1.44 27.26
N LEU A 60 25.67 -2.17 27.62
CA LEU A 60 24.41 -1.57 28.05
C LEU A 60 24.52 -0.86 29.40
N MET A 61 25.26 -1.43 30.37
CA MET A 61 25.45 -0.84 31.70
C MET A 61 26.29 0.43 31.68
N GLU A 62 27.31 0.51 30.83
CA GLU A 62 28.21 1.66 30.73
C GLU A 62 27.72 2.69 29.70
N GLY A 63 27.32 2.22 28.52
CA GLY A 63 26.99 3.06 27.36
C GLY A 63 25.50 3.41 27.23
N GLY A 64 24.61 2.59 27.78
CA GLY A 64 23.16 2.78 27.68
C GLY A 64 22.58 2.48 26.29
N THR A 65 21.40 3.02 26.03
CA THR A 65 20.66 2.91 24.78
C THR A 65 21.06 4.05 23.82
N HIS A 66 21.09 3.75 22.52
CA HIS A 66 21.29 4.76 21.48
C HIS A 66 20.06 4.81 20.58
N MET A 67 19.55 6.00 20.29
CA MET A 67 18.41 6.26 19.41
C MET A 67 18.75 7.33 18.38
N VAL A 68 18.49 7.04 17.12
CA VAL A 68 18.56 8.01 16.01
C VAL A 68 17.30 7.87 15.17
N CYS A 69 16.57 8.96 15.01
CA CYS A 69 15.36 9.01 14.23
C CYS A 69 15.52 9.81 12.94
N THR A 70 14.82 9.38 11.90
CA THR A 70 14.61 10.12 10.65
C THR A 70 13.16 10.53 10.55
N GLY A 71 12.83 11.57 9.77
CA GLY A 71 11.47 12.11 9.67
C GLY A 71 11.23 13.28 10.63
N ARG A 72 10.27 14.16 10.29
CA ARG A 72 10.08 15.44 10.99
C ARG A 72 8.95 15.38 12.02
N THR A 73 7.87 14.70 11.69
CA THR A 73 6.64 14.54 12.47
C THR A 73 6.53 13.11 13.02
N HIS A 74 5.65 12.86 13.98
CA HIS A 74 5.43 11.50 14.49
C HIS A 74 4.92 10.52 13.40
N THR A 75 4.24 11.07 12.39
CA THR A 75 3.67 10.34 11.24
C THR A 75 4.71 9.80 10.27
N ASP A 76 5.79 10.55 9.98
CA ASP A 76 6.85 10.15 9.05
C ASP A 76 8.12 9.67 9.76
N ARG A 77 8.11 9.60 11.09
CA ARG A 77 9.28 9.27 11.90
C ARG A 77 9.50 7.76 11.99
N ILE A 78 10.73 7.36 11.73
CA ILE A 78 11.23 6.01 11.98
C ILE A 78 12.47 6.15 12.86
N CYS A 79 12.54 5.38 13.94
CA CYS A 79 13.65 5.44 14.88
C CYS A 79 14.44 4.15 14.86
N ARG A 80 15.76 4.28 14.85
CA ARG A 80 16.72 3.20 15.02
C ARG A 80 17.27 3.23 16.42
N PHE A 81 17.19 2.10 17.11
CA PHE A 81 17.74 1.91 18.43
C PHE A 81 18.86 0.88 18.44
N LYS A 82 19.82 1.08 19.34
CA LYS A 82 20.72 0.04 19.84
C LYS A 82 20.50 -0.14 21.33
N TRP A 83 20.38 -1.38 21.76
CA TRP A 83 20.14 -1.76 23.16
C TRP A 83 18.86 -1.16 23.73
N LEU A 84 17.78 -1.14 22.94
CA LEU A 84 16.43 -0.83 23.43
C LEU A 84 15.94 -2.01 24.26
N CYS A 85 15.41 -1.78 25.45
CA CYS A 85 14.86 -2.88 26.26
C CYS A 85 13.34 -2.81 26.36
N TYR A 86 12.72 -3.94 26.69
CA TYR A 86 11.28 -4.11 26.90
C TYR A 86 11.06 -4.93 28.16
N SER A 87 10.28 -4.39 29.10
CA SER A 87 9.83 -5.10 30.29
C SER A 87 8.50 -5.78 30.02
N ASN A 88 8.48 -7.12 30.05
CA ASN A 88 7.24 -7.88 29.89
C ASN A 88 6.28 -7.72 31.08
N GLU A 89 6.79 -7.29 32.24
CA GLU A 89 6.00 -7.07 33.45
C GLU A 89 5.31 -5.71 33.44
N ALA A 90 6.04 -4.65 33.03
CA ALA A 90 5.48 -3.31 32.88
C ALA A 90 4.75 -3.11 31.54
N GLU A 91 4.99 -3.99 30.57
CA GLU A 91 4.59 -3.86 29.17
C GLU A 91 5.11 -2.57 28.50
N GLU A 92 6.26 -2.07 28.94
CA GLU A 92 6.87 -0.81 28.49
C GLU A 92 8.27 -1.01 27.89
N PHE A 93 8.58 -0.20 26.87
CA PHE A 93 9.94 -0.04 26.38
C PHE A 93 10.76 0.85 27.31
N ILE A 94 12.05 0.57 27.43
CA ILE A 94 12.98 1.25 28.33
C ILE A 94 14.20 1.74 27.53
N PHE A 95 14.49 3.02 27.65
CA PHE A 95 15.73 3.65 27.22
C PHE A 95 16.64 3.86 28.43
N PHE A 96 17.82 3.26 28.41
CA PHE A 96 18.81 3.43 29.47
C PHE A 96 19.78 4.58 29.17
N HIS A 97 19.93 5.51 30.10
CA HIS A 97 20.93 6.58 30.04
C HIS A 97 22.26 6.10 30.59
N GLY A 98 23.29 6.08 29.75
CA GLY A 98 24.66 5.74 30.10
C GLY A 98 25.62 6.85 29.71
N ASN A 99 26.93 6.62 29.85
CA ASN A 99 27.95 7.64 29.59
C ASN A 99 28.01 8.05 28.11
N THR A 100 27.57 7.18 27.21
CA THR A 100 27.62 7.40 25.76
C THR A 100 26.25 7.34 25.10
N SER A 101 25.15 7.33 25.86
CA SER A 101 23.81 7.21 25.29
C SER A 101 23.51 8.38 24.37
N VAL A 102 22.88 8.09 23.23
CA VAL A 102 22.55 9.09 22.21
C VAL A 102 21.03 9.11 22.03
N MET A 103 20.44 10.30 21.99
CA MET A 103 19.02 10.49 21.68
C MET A 103 18.86 11.63 20.67
N LEU A 104 18.65 11.27 19.40
CA LEU A 104 18.52 12.21 18.30
C LEU A 104 17.19 12.01 17.55
N PRO A 105 16.30 13.01 17.47
CA PRO A 105 16.40 14.32 18.13
C PRO A 105 16.26 14.21 19.65
N ASN A 106 16.73 15.23 20.38
CA ASN A 106 16.38 15.37 21.79
C ASN A 106 14.88 15.66 21.89
N LEU A 107 14.17 14.86 22.68
CA LEU A 107 12.71 14.90 22.75
C LEU A 107 12.16 16.00 23.68
N GLY A 108 12.99 16.52 24.60
CA GLY A 108 12.59 17.55 25.56
C GLY A 108 11.40 17.14 26.45
N SER A 109 10.80 18.13 27.14
CA SER A 109 9.68 17.90 28.07
C SER A 109 8.33 17.63 27.40
N ARG A 110 8.20 17.91 26.09
CA ARG A 110 6.96 17.73 25.31
C ARG A 110 6.94 16.45 24.48
N ARG A 111 7.74 15.45 24.84
CA ARG A 111 7.91 14.20 24.07
C ARG A 111 6.66 13.35 23.86
N PHE A 112 5.57 13.66 24.58
CA PHE A 112 4.26 13.00 24.47
C PHE A 112 3.22 13.88 23.74
N GLN A 113 3.61 15.05 23.24
CA GLN A 113 2.72 16.01 22.57
C GLN A 113 3.40 16.63 21.33
N PRO A 114 3.31 16.00 20.14
CA PRO A 114 2.72 14.68 19.88
C PRO A 114 3.61 13.53 20.38
N ALA A 115 3.10 12.29 20.35
CA ALA A 115 3.89 11.11 20.67
C ALA A 115 5.16 10.99 19.80
N LEU A 116 6.11 10.12 20.17
CA LEU A 116 7.37 10.01 19.45
C LEU A 116 7.16 9.63 17.98
N LEU A 117 6.46 8.54 17.71
CA LEU A 117 6.14 8.06 16.37
C LEU A 117 4.96 7.10 16.39
N ASP A 118 4.42 6.81 15.22
CA ASP A 118 3.37 5.80 15.02
C ASP A 118 3.95 4.42 14.71
N LEU A 119 3.41 3.40 15.38
CA LEU A 119 3.69 1.98 15.11
C LEU A 119 2.85 1.43 13.95
N SER A 120 1.80 2.14 13.53
CA SER A 120 0.92 1.79 12.42
C SER A 120 0.88 2.92 11.39
N THR A 121 0.45 2.61 10.16
CA THR A 121 0.32 3.64 9.12
C THR A 121 -0.96 4.45 9.19
N VAL A 122 -1.92 4.08 10.03
CA VAL A 122 -3.12 4.88 10.23
C VAL A 122 -2.78 6.08 11.11
N GLU A 123 -3.09 7.27 10.60
CA GLU A 123 -2.84 8.55 11.28
C GLU A 123 -3.85 8.78 12.42
N ASP A 124 -3.41 9.51 13.44
CA ASP A 124 -4.23 10.00 14.56
C ASP A 124 -4.98 8.92 15.37
N HIS A 125 -4.50 7.67 15.34
CA HIS A 125 -5.03 6.61 16.18
C HIS A 125 -4.21 6.47 17.47
N ASN A 126 -4.71 7.07 18.56
CA ASN A 126 -3.98 7.23 19.83
C ASN A 126 -3.44 5.92 20.47
N THR A 127 -3.96 4.76 20.11
CA THR A 127 -3.46 3.45 20.58
C THR A 127 -2.23 2.95 19.83
N GLN A 128 -1.79 3.64 18.79
CA GLN A 128 -0.73 3.18 17.89
C GLN A 128 0.61 3.90 18.13
N TYR A 129 0.74 4.66 19.22
CA TYR A 129 1.97 5.40 19.50
C TYR A 129 3.05 4.53 20.13
N PHE A 130 4.29 4.74 19.68
CA PHE A 130 5.45 4.22 20.37
C PHE A 130 5.94 5.20 21.43
N ASN A 131 6.13 4.69 22.66
CA ASN A 131 6.74 5.41 23.76
C ASN A 131 7.71 4.49 24.51
N PHE A 132 8.59 5.10 25.30
CA PHE A 132 9.50 4.40 26.21
C PHE A 132 9.72 5.23 27.47
N VAL A 133 9.94 4.54 28.59
CA VAL A 133 10.41 5.14 29.84
C VAL A 133 11.92 5.30 29.82
N GLU A 134 12.43 6.28 30.56
CA GLU A 134 13.86 6.56 30.66
C GLU A 134 14.37 6.19 32.05
N LEU A 135 15.46 5.43 32.12
CA LEU A 135 16.09 5.03 33.37
C LEU A 135 17.61 5.22 33.29
N PRO A 136 18.32 5.52 34.40
CA PRO A 136 19.78 5.43 34.39
C PRO A 136 20.23 3.99 34.17
N ALA A 137 21.28 3.75 33.38
CA ALA A 137 21.81 2.41 33.12
C ALA A 137 22.20 1.66 34.41
N ALA A 138 22.56 2.39 35.47
CA ALA A 138 22.80 1.83 36.80
C ALA A 138 21.59 1.07 37.40
N ALA A 139 20.36 1.39 36.98
CA ALA A 139 19.14 0.70 37.41
C ALA A 139 19.12 -0.78 37.02
N LEU A 140 19.87 -1.18 35.98
CA LEU A 140 19.99 -2.59 35.53
C LEU A 140 20.47 -3.52 36.65
N ARG A 141 21.21 -3.01 37.64
CA ARG A 141 21.68 -3.79 38.80
C ARG A 141 20.53 -4.33 39.68
N PHE A 142 19.36 -3.68 39.61
CA PHE A 142 18.19 -4.01 40.42
C PHE A 142 17.05 -4.61 39.58
N MET A 143 17.27 -4.81 38.28
CA MET A 143 16.27 -5.37 37.36
C MET A 143 16.50 -6.87 37.11
N PRO A 144 15.50 -7.60 36.59
CA PRO A 144 15.70 -8.95 36.09
C PRO A 144 16.85 -9.01 35.08
N LYS A 145 17.60 -10.11 35.07
CA LYS A 145 18.69 -10.30 34.12
C LYS A 145 18.17 -10.10 32.68
N PRO A 146 18.77 -9.19 31.88
CA PRO A 146 18.31 -8.94 30.53
C PRO A 146 18.55 -10.18 29.66
N VAL A 147 17.61 -10.48 28.77
CA VAL A 147 17.77 -11.45 27.69
C VAL A 147 18.01 -10.66 26.42
N PHE A 148 19.20 -10.80 25.84
CA PHE A 148 19.55 -10.06 24.62
C PHE A 148 18.97 -10.76 23.40
N VAL A 149 18.20 -10.01 22.60
CA VAL A 149 17.63 -10.49 21.35
C VAL A 149 18.67 -10.34 20.24
N PRO A 150 19.15 -11.45 19.64
CA PRO A 150 20.20 -11.43 18.61
C PRO A 150 19.69 -10.98 17.25
N ASP A 151 18.39 -11.11 17.01
CA ASP A 151 17.77 -10.68 15.76
C ASP A 151 17.69 -9.15 15.68
N VAL A 152 17.94 -8.61 14.49
CA VAL A 152 17.55 -7.23 14.18
C VAL A 152 16.03 -7.16 14.24
N ALA A 153 15.47 -6.27 15.06
CA ALA A 153 14.03 -6.15 15.22
C ALA A 153 13.46 -5.07 14.29
N LEU A 154 12.35 -5.35 13.63
CA LEU A 154 11.44 -4.32 13.09
C LEU A 154 10.16 -4.35 13.93
N ILE A 155 9.96 -3.32 14.74
CA ILE A 155 8.86 -3.18 15.70
C ILE A 155 7.79 -2.26 15.09
N ALA A 156 6.59 -2.80 14.97
CA ALA A 156 5.41 -2.12 14.42
C ALA A 156 4.13 -2.70 15.03
N ASN A 157 2.99 -2.12 14.70
CA ASN A 157 1.67 -2.65 15.05
C ASN A 157 0.89 -2.94 13.77
N ARG A 158 0.14 -4.04 13.78
CA ARG A 158 -0.90 -4.30 12.77
C ARG A 158 -2.12 -3.42 13.04
N PHE A 159 -2.76 -2.91 12.00
CA PHE A 159 -3.89 -1.99 12.15
C PHE A 159 -5.25 -2.68 12.28
N ASN A 160 -5.55 -3.69 11.45
CA ASN A 160 -6.78 -4.49 11.52
C ASN A 160 -6.61 -5.83 10.74
N PRO A 161 -6.03 -6.89 11.35
CA PRO A 161 -5.52 -8.08 10.69
C PRO A 161 -6.61 -9.01 10.20
N ASP A 162 -7.87 -8.80 10.62
CA ASP A 162 -9.03 -9.57 10.17
C ASP A 162 -9.64 -8.98 8.89
N ASN A 163 -9.18 -7.81 8.44
CA ASN A 163 -9.65 -7.16 7.24
C ASN A 163 -8.54 -7.11 6.18
N LEU A 164 -8.71 -7.88 5.11
CA LEU A 164 -7.70 -8.02 4.07
C LEU A 164 -7.24 -6.69 3.45
N MET A 165 -8.12 -5.69 3.33
CA MET A 165 -7.74 -4.39 2.78
C MET A 165 -6.76 -3.69 3.72
N HIS A 166 -7.02 -3.67 5.03
CA HIS A 166 -6.11 -3.13 6.03
C HIS A 166 -4.80 -3.92 6.10
N VAL A 167 -4.87 -5.26 6.08
CA VAL A 167 -3.67 -6.13 6.04
C VAL A 167 -2.75 -5.72 4.89
N PHE A 168 -3.28 -5.50 3.70
CA PHE A 168 -2.47 -5.11 2.54
C PHE A 168 -2.06 -3.64 2.54
N HIS A 169 -3.01 -2.72 2.74
CA HIS A 169 -2.81 -1.28 2.63
C HIS A 169 -2.02 -0.70 3.80
N ASP A 170 -2.37 -1.11 5.03
CA ASP A 170 -1.86 -0.50 6.26
C ASP A 170 -0.70 -1.29 6.88
N ASP A 171 -0.59 -2.59 6.59
CA ASP A 171 0.47 -3.41 7.18
C ASP A 171 1.51 -3.89 6.16
N LEU A 172 1.15 -4.80 5.24
CA LEU A 172 2.10 -5.52 4.39
C LEU A 172 2.86 -4.61 3.41
N LEU A 173 2.17 -3.69 2.72
CA LEU A 173 2.81 -2.74 1.80
C LEU A 173 3.80 -1.80 2.54
N PRO A 174 3.39 -1.13 3.62
CA PRO A 174 4.29 -0.35 4.46
C PRO A 174 5.47 -1.12 5.02
N LEU A 175 5.25 -2.35 5.54
CA LEU A 175 6.32 -3.22 6.04
C LEU A 175 7.32 -3.57 4.94
N PHE A 176 6.82 -4.03 3.78
CA PHE A 176 7.64 -4.36 2.62
C PHE A 176 8.51 -3.17 2.17
N TYR A 177 7.91 -1.98 2.10
CA TYR A 177 8.63 -0.78 1.71
C TYR A 177 9.68 -0.42 2.76
N THR A 178 9.32 -0.42 4.05
CA THR A 178 10.21 -0.10 5.18
C THR A 178 11.42 -1.04 5.22
N LEU A 179 11.21 -2.36 5.03
CA LEU A 179 12.29 -3.35 4.97
C LEU A 179 13.27 -3.10 3.83
N ARG A 180 12.82 -2.47 2.73
CA ARG A 180 13.66 -2.13 1.55
C ARG A 180 14.30 -0.75 1.63
N GLN A 181 13.82 0.13 2.50
CA GLN A 181 14.45 1.44 2.73
C GLN A 181 15.85 1.32 3.35
N PHE A 182 16.09 0.26 4.12
CA PHE A 182 17.33 0.04 4.83
C PHE A 182 18.12 -1.13 4.22
N PRO A 183 19.36 -0.91 3.76
CA PRO A 183 20.18 -1.98 3.18
C PRO A 183 20.31 -3.19 4.11
N GLY A 184 20.06 -4.39 3.61
CA GLY A 184 20.18 -5.66 4.34
C GLY A 184 19.01 -5.99 5.28
N LEU A 185 18.17 -5.02 5.65
CA LEU A 185 17.14 -5.22 6.68
C LEU A 185 16.13 -6.32 6.32
N ALA A 186 15.69 -6.40 5.07
CA ALA A 186 14.77 -7.45 4.59
C ALA A 186 15.27 -8.90 4.78
N HIS A 187 16.59 -9.11 4.90
CA HIS A 187 17.18 -10.45 5.07
C HIS A 187 17.46 -10.79 6.53
N GLU A 188 17.61 -9.78 7.39
CA GLU A 188 18.05 -9.95 8.77
C GLU A 188 16.94 -9.71 9.81
N ALA A 189 15.96 -8.87 9.47
CA ALA A 189 14.96 -8.40 10.41
C ALA A 189 13.97 -9.50 10.79
N ARG A 190 13.66 -9.60 12.08
CA ARG A 190 12.43 -10.26 12.54
C ARG A 190 11.38 -9.20 12.82
N LEU A 191 10.14 -9.47 12.41
CA LEU A 191 9.00 -8.61 12.71
C LEU A 191 8.51 -8.82 14.15
N PHE A 192 8.23 -7.73 14.87
CA PHE A 192 7.69 -7.73 16.22
C PHE A 192 6.42 -6.88 16.27
N PHE A 193 5.31 -7.51 16.65
CA PHE A 193 3.98 -6.89 16.70
C PHE A 193 3.55 -6.63 18.14
N MET A 194 3.34 -5.35 18.49
CA MET A 194 3.15 -4.91 19.88
C MET A 194 1.70 -4.55 20.24
N GLU A 195 0.75 -4.66 19.31
CA GLU A 195 -0.66 -4.29 19.52
C GLU A 195 -1.43 -5.25 20.45
N GLY A 196 -0.92 -6.49 20.64
CA GLY A 196 -1.52 -7.49 21.54
C GLY A 196 -2.54 -8.41 20.87
N TRP A 197 -2.67 -8.36 19.55
CA TRP A 197 -3.54 -9.26 18.79
C TRP A 197 -2.92 -10.64 18.61
N GLY A 198 -3.77 -11.66 18.47
CA GLY A 198 -3.37 -13.00 18.07
C GLY A 198 -2.89 -13.06 16.62
N GLU A 199 -2.56 -14.24 16.12
CA GLU A 199 -2.10 -14.41 14.74
C GLU A 199 -3.16 -13.92 13.73
N GLY A 200 -4.41 -14.34 13.90
CA GLY A 200 -5.51 -13.98 12.98
C GLY A 200 -5.44 -14.72 11.65
N ALA A 201 -6.46 -14.56 10.81
CA ALA A 201 -6.62 -15.36 9.58
C ALA A 201 -5.57 -15.08 8.49
N HIS A 202 -4.87 -13.95 8.56
CA HIS A 202 -3.94 -13.50 7.52
C HIS A 202 -2.48 -13.48 7.98
N PHE A 203 -2.15 -14.10 9.13
CA PHE A 203 -0.81 -14.03 9.73
C PHE A 203 0.30 -14.58 8.81
N ASP A 204 -0.01 -15.61 8.02
CA ASP A 204 0.96 -16.23 7.12
C ASP A 204 1.48 -15.27 6.06
N LEU A 205 0.72 -14.24 5.70
CA LEU A 205 1.18 -13.22 4.75
C LEU A 205 2.34 -12.39 5.31
N TYR A 206 2.36 -12.15 6.62
CA TYR A 206 3.46 -11.43 7.29
C TYR A 206 4.74 -12.27 7.34
N LYS A 207 4.60 -13.60 7.43
CA LYS A 207 5.74 -14.55 7.39
C LYS A 207 6.49 -14.49 6.04
N LEU A 208 5.86 -14.01 4.97
CA LEU A 208 6.50 -13.89 3.65
C LEU A 208 7.52 -12.75 3.58
N LEU A 209 7.39 -11.74 4.44
CA LEU A 209 8.20 -10.51 4.41
C LEU A 209 9.62 -10.69 4.95
N SER A 210 9.85 -11.72 5.77
CA SER A 210 11.13 -11.99 6.43
C SER A 210 11.41 -13.49 6.50
N PRO A 211 12.68 -13.94 6.42
CA PRO A 211 13.02 -15.34 6.67
C PRO A 211 12.82 -15.77 8.14
N LYS A 212 12.55 -14.82 9.06
CA LYS A 212 12.37 -15.08 10.50
C LYS A 212 10.90 -15.01 10.87
N GLN A 213 10.44 -15.95 11.69
CA GLN A 213 9.06 -15.97 12.19
C GLN A 213 8.73 -14.68 12.95
N PRO A 214 7.68 -13.93 12.56
CA PRO A 214 7.19 -12.79 13.33
C PRO A 214 6.85 -13.18 14.76
N LEU A 215 7.07 -12.28 15.71
CA LEU A 215 6.73 -12.49 17.12
C LEU A 215 5.66 -11.50 17.58
N LEU A 216 4.68 -12.03 18.30
CA LEU A 216 3.60 -11.26 18.92
C LEU A 216 3.97 -10.89 20.36
N ARG A 217 3.45 -9.75 20.86
CA ARG A 217 3.67 -9.29 22.24
C ARG A 217 3.45 -10.38 23.29
N ALA A 218 2.40 -11.19 23.15
CA ALA A 218 2.09 -12.27 24.10
C ALA A 218 3.19 -13.33 24.16
N GLN A 219 3.85 -13.62 23.04
CA GLN A 219 4.93 -14.60 22.95
C GLN A 219 6.23 -14.10 23.60
N LEU A 220 6.43 -12.78 23.70
CA LEU A 220 7.62 -12.20 24.33
C LEU A 220 7.75 -12.57 25.81
N LYS A 221 6.63 -12.82 26.50
CA LYS A 221 6.62 -13.24 27.92
C LYS A 221 7.36 -14.56 28.13
N THR A 222 7.41 -15.41 27.11
CA THR A 222 8.12 -16.71 27.15
C THR A 222 9.64 -16.58 26.98
N LEU A 223 10.12 -15.45 26.44
CA LEU A 223 11.54 -15.24 26.16
C LEU A 223 12.32 -14.72 27.37
N GLY A 224 11.67 -14.00 28.29
CA GLY A 224 12.31 -13.45 29.49
C GLY A 224 11.56 -12.25 30.04
N ARG A 225 11.86 -11.85 31.28
CA ARG A 225 11.17 -10.70 31.91
C ARG A 225 11.62 -9.34 31.37
N LEU A 226 12.90 -9.23 31.04
CA LEU A 226 13.52 -8.04 30.45
C LEU A 226 14.20 -8.46 29.14
N LEU A 227 13.69 -8.01 28.01
CA LEU A 227 14.27 -8.27 26.69
C LEU A 227 15.05 -7.06 26.21
N CYS A 228 16.26 -7.22 25.68
CA CYS A 228 17.06 -6.11 25.17
C CYS A 228 17.49 -6.36 23.73
N PHE A 229 16.96 -5.54 22.82
CA PHE A 229 17.20 -5.61 21.38
C PHE A 229 18.53 -4.96 21.03
N SER A 230 19.47 -5.75 20.50
CA SER A 230 20.78 -5.23 20.08
C SER A 230 20.63 -4.15 18.99
N HIS A 231 19.71 -4.36 18.06
CA HIS A 231 19.33 -3.43 17.00
C HIS A 231 17.80 -3.48 16.80
N ALA A 232 17.14 -2.33 16.84
CA ALA A 232 15.70 -2.23 16.57
C ALA A 232 15.39 -1.06 15.64
N PHE A 233 14.56 -1.31 14.65
CA PHE A 233 13.88 -0.31 13.83
C PHE A 233 12.46 -0.22 14.34
N VAL A 234 11.98 0.98 14.61
CA VAL A 234 10.68 1.22 15.24
C VAL A 234 9.88 2.20 14.39
N GLY A 235 8.66 1.80 14.01
CA GLY A 235 7.79 2.55 13.11
C GLY A 235 7.80 2.06 11.67
N LEU A 236 6.91 2.61 10.85
CA LEU A 236 6.69 2.22 9.46
C LEU A 236 6.67 3.42 8.52
N SER A 237 7.10 3.22 7.28
CA SER A 237 6.89 4.19 6.22
C SER A 237 5.43 4.19 5.76
N LYS A 238 4.78 5.34 5.80
CA LYS A 238 3.40 5.53 5.32
C LYS A 238 3.30 5.85 3.83
N ILE A 239 4.44 5.92 3.12
CA ILE A 239 4.50 6.41 1.73
C ILE A 239 3.65 5.59 0.76
N THR A 240 3.44 4.30 1.06
CA THR A 240 2.67 3.36 0.25
C THR A 240 1.16 3.44 0.47
N THR A 241 0.68 4.28 1.40
CA THR A 241 -0.75 4.46 1.68
C THR A 241 -1.39 5.48 0.74
N TRP A 242 -2.63 5.22 0.31
CA TRP A 242 -3.36 6.10 -0.63
C TRP A 242 -4.76 6.48 -0.16
N TYR A 243 -5.28 5.81 0.87
CA TYR A 243 -6.65 6.01 1.36
C TYR A 243 -6.68 6.29 2.87
N GLN A 244 -7.70 7.03 3.33
CA GLN A 244 -8.00 7.23 4.74
C GLN A 244 -9.46 6.88 5.03
N TYR A 245 -9.70 6.26 6.19
CA TYR A 245 -10.98 5.61 6.52
C TYR A 245 -11.95 6.49 7.29
N GLY A 246 -11.58 7.73 7.54
CA GLY A 246 -12.46 8.74 8.04
C GLY A 246 -12.62 8.81 9.55
N PHE A 247 -11.52 8.71 10.29
CA PHE A 247 -11.51 8.86 11.75
C PHE A 247 -11.79 10.30 12.21
N VAL A 248 -11.26 11.29 11.49
CA VAL A 248 -11.37 12.73 11.85
C VAL A 248 -12.25 13.50 10.84
N GLN A 249 -12.27 13.04 9.60
CA GLN A 249 -13.06 13.62 8.49
C GLN A 249 -13.75 12.47 7.74
N PRO A 250 -14.71 12.69 6.83
CA PRO A 250 -15.25 11.60 6.03
C PRO A 250 -14.16 10.87 5.22
N GLN A 251 -14.32 9.55 5.06
CA GLN A 251 -13.35 8.72 4.34
C GLN A 251 -13.14 9.15 2.88
N GLY A 252 -11.96 8.87 2.34
CA GLY A 252 -11.59 9.30 1.01
C GLY A 252 -10.10 9.11 0.68
N PRO A 253 -9.67 9.48 -0.55
CA PRO A 253 -8.26 9.48 -0.92
C PRO A 253 -7.46 10.40 0.01
N LYS A 254 -6.21 10.04 0.30
CA LYS A 254 -5.29 10.93 1.03
C LYS A 254 -5.00 12.17 0.18
N ALA A 255 -4.80 13.33 0.82
CA ALA A 255 -4.52 14.58 0.11
C ALA A 255 -3.16 14.54 -0.63
N ASN A 256 -2.15 13.91 -0.03
CA ASN A 256 -0.81 13.78 -0.58
C ASN A 256 -0.45 12.31 -0.79
N ILE A 257 -0.88 11.74 -1.92
CA ILE A 257 -0.54 10.37 -2.31
C ILE A 257 0.86 10.38 -2.95
N LEU A 258 1.81 9.71 -2.30
CA LEU A 258 3.20 9.63 -2.75
C LEU A 258 3.50 8.32 -3.51
N VAL A 259 2.69 7.30 -3.28
CA VAL A 259 2.82 6.00 -3.94
C VAL A 259 2.40 6.07 -5.41
N SER A 260 3.10 5.32 -6.26
CA SER A 260 2.69 5.06 -7.64
C SER A 260 2.40 3.58 -7.85
N GLY A 261 1.83 3.25 -9.01
CA GLY A 261 1.63 1.86 -9.41
C GLY A 261 2.94 1.09 -9.57
N ASN A 262 4.10 1.74 -9.65
CA ASN A 262 5.38 1.05 -9.65
C ASN A 262 5.66 0.34 -8.31
N GLU A 263 5.50 1.04 -7.19
CA GLU A 263 5.73 0.46 -5.85
C GLU A 263 4.71 -0.67 -5.58
N ILE A 264 3.44 -0.45 -5.93
CA ILE A 264 2.38 -1.46 -5.80
C ILE A 264 2.72 -2.71 -6.62
N ARG A 265 3.17 -2.55 -7.87
CA ARG A 265 3.51 -3.69 -8.73
C ARG A 265 4.78 -4.41 -8.31
N GLN A 266 5.74 -3.72 -7.71
CA GLN A 266 6.92 -4.35 -7.12
C GLN A 266 6.54 -5.22 -5.92
N PHE A 267 5.66 -4.73 -5.06
CA PHE A 267 5.11 -5.51 -3.96
C PHE A 267 4.28 -6.70 -4.48
N ALA A 268 3.42 -6.48 -5.46
CA ALA A 268 2.60 -7.54 -6.05
C ALA A 268 3.48 -8.68 -6.59
N ARG A 269 4.56 -8.34 -7.34
CA ARG A 269 5.52 -9.33 -7.83
C ARG A 269 6.21 -10.09 -6.70
N PHE A 270 6.67 -9.37 -5.67
CA PHE A 270 7.29 -9.99 -4.50
C PHE A 270 6.35 -11.02 -3.84
N MET A 271 5.08 -10.66 -3.66
CA MET A 271 4.09 -11.56 -3.06
C MET A 271 3.80 -12.77 -3.96
N THR A 272 3.63 -12.57 -5.27
CA THR A 272 3.46 -13.66 -6.24
C THR A 272 4.64 -14.63 -6.21
N GLU A 273 5.87 -14.13 -6.17
CA GLU A 273 7.09 -14.94 -6.03
C GLU A 273 7.11 -15.73 -4.71
N LYS A 274 6.80 -15.08 -3.58
CA LYS A 274 6.81 -15.70 -2.26
C LYS A 274 5.69 -16.71 -2.02
N LEU A 275 4.57 -16.55 -2.70
CA LEU A 275 3.45 -17.50 -2.68
C LEU A 275 3.67 -18.68 -3.64
N ASN A 276 4.83 -18.78 -4.29
CA ASN A 276 5.13 -19.78 -5.32
C ASN A 276 4.06 -19.83 -6.42
N VAL A 277 3.44 -18.68 -6.72
CA VAL A 277 2.47 -18.55 -7.79
C VAL A 277 3.25 -18.64 -9.09
N SER A 278 3.37 -19.86 -9.60
CA SER A 278 4.03 -20.10 -10.86
C SER A 278 3.27 -19.38 -11.95
N HIS A 279 3.96 -18.54 -12.72
CA HIS A 279 3.54 -18.23 -14.08
C HIS A 279 3.76 -19.47 -14.96
N THR A 280 3.26 -20.65 -14.53
CA THR A 280 2.92 -21.70 -15.49
C THR A 280 1.89 -21.05 -16.37
N GLY A 281 2.34 -20.53 -17.51
CA GLY A 281 1.54 -19.69 -18.36
C GLY A 281 0.20 -20.37 -18.53
N ALA A 282 -0.88 -19.70 -18.10
CA ALA A 282 -2.14 -19.89 -18.79
C ALA A 282 -1.76 -19.86 -20.27
N PRO A 283 -2.10 -20.91 -21.06
CA PRO A 283 -1.66 -21.01 -22.44
C PRO A 283 -1.88 -19.64 -23.06
N LEU A 284 -0.80 -19.04 -23.57
CA LEU A 284 -0.77 -17.67 -24.10
C LEU A 284 -2.09 -17.39 -24.83
N GLY A 285 -3.04 -16.69 -24.19
CA GLY A 285 -4.29 -16.29 -24.84
C GLY A 285 -5.63 -16.69 -24.22
N GLU A 286 -5.74 -17.50 -23.16
CA GLU A 286 -7.05 -17.66 -22.48
C GLU A 286 -7.36 -16.48 -21.56
N GLU A 287 -7.98 -15.45 -22.12
CA GLU A 287 -8.51 -14.31 -21.38
C GLU A 287 -9.81 -14.71 -20.66
N TYR A 288 -9.91 -14.43 -19.36
CA TYR A 288 -11.11 -14.69 -18.57
C TYR A 288 -11.49 -13.52 -17.68
N ILE A 289 -12.77 -13.53 -17.29
CA ILE A 289 -13.38 -12.62 -16.31
C ILE A 289 -13.50 -13.39 -15.00
N LEU A 290 -12.96 -12.81 -13.93
CA LEU A 290 -13.04 -13.36 -12.59
C LEU A 290 -14.16 -12.66 -11.83
N VAL A 291 -15.08 -13.43 -11.22
CA VAL A 291 -16.14 -12.92 -10.36
C VAL A 291 -15.89 -13.42 -8.93
N PHE A 292 -15.78 -12.50 -7.98
CA PHE A 292 -15.71 -12.90 -6.58
C PHE A 292 -17.10 -13.30 -6.08
N SER A 293 -17.20 -14.54 -5.59
CA SER A 293 -18.34 -15.04 -4.83
C SER A 293 -18.13 -14.79 -3.33
N ARG A 294 -19.22 -14.81 -2.58
CA ARG A 294 -19.26 -14.66 -1.12
C ARG A 294 -20.29 -15.62 -0.55
N THR A 295 -20.12 -16.00 0.72
CA THR A 295 -21.04 -16.92 1.41
C THR A 295 -21.73 -16.33 2.64
N GLN A 296 -21.27 -15.18 3.15
CA GLN A 296 -21.76 -14.63 4.43
C GLN A 296 -22.58 -13.33 4.31
N ASN A 297 -22.10 -12.37 3.53
CA ASN A 297 -22.73 -11.05 3.37
C ASN A 297 -22.41 -10.47 2.01
N ARG A 298 -23.20 -9.48 1.56
CA ARG A 298 -23.02 -8.85 0.24
C ARG A 298 -23.00 -9.89 -0.88
N LEU A 299 -23.95 -10.81 -0.83
CA LEU A 299 -24.11 -11.85 -1.83
C LEU A 299 -24.61 -11.26 -3.15
N ILE A 300 -24.16 -11.83 -4.27
CA ILE A 300 -24.75 -11.62 -5.59
C ILE A 300 -25.83 -12.69 -5.77
N LEU A 301 -27.10 -12.32 -5.62
CA LEU A 301 -28.20 -13.29 -5.55
C LEU A 301 -28.48 -14.03 -6.86
N ASN A 302 -28.10 -13.44 -8.00
CA ASN A 302 -28.21 -14.02 -9.33
C ASN A 302 -26.83 -14.23 -9.98
N GLU A 303 -25.85 -14.73 -9.21
CA GLU A 303 -24.47 -14.92 -9.65
C GLU A 303 -24.36 -15.76 -10.94
N ALA A 304 -25.14 -16.84 -11.06
CA ALA A 304 -25.13 -17.69 -12.26
C ALA A 304 -25.57 -16.92 -13.53
N GLU A 305 -26.60 -16.09 -13.43
CA GLU A 305 -27.07 -15.24 -14.54
C GLU A 305 -25.99 -14.20 -14.91
N LEU A 306 -25.36 -13.61 -13.90
CA LEU A 306 -24.28 -12.64 -14.09
C LEU A 306 -23.08 -13.25 -14.83
N LEU A 307 -22.65 -14.45 -14.43
CA LEU A 307 -21.56 -15.18 -15.09
C LEU A 307 -21.87 -15.47 -16.55
N LEU A 308 -23.09 -15.91 -16.87
CA LEU A 308 -23.50 -16.19 -18.24
C LEU A 308 -23.56 -14.91 -19.08
N ALA A 309 -24.12 -13.84 -18.54
CA ALA A 309 -24.22 -12.56 -19.24
C ALA A 309 -22.86 -11.94 -19.53
N LEU A 310 -21.93 -11.96 -18.56
CA LEU A 310 -20.55 -11.48 -18.77
C LEU A 310 -19.81 -12.32 -19.82
N ALA A 311 -19.98 -13.64 -19.78
CA ALA A 311 -19.35 -14.54 -20.74
C ALA A 311 -19.86 -14.28 -22.17
N GLN A 312 -21.18 -14.13 -22.34
CA GLN A 312 -21.82 -13.83 -23.61
C GLN A 312 -21.45 -12.43 -24.12
N GLU A 313 -21.47 -11.43 -23.26
CA GLU A 313 -21.19 -10.05 -23.65
C GLU A 313 -19.76 -9.88 -24.16
N PHE A 314 -18.78 -10.39 -23.41
CA PHE A 314 -17.37 -10.16 -23.71
C PHE A 314 -16.71 -11.30 -24.49
N GLN A 315 -17.45 -12.39 -24.77
CA GLN A 315 -16.95 -13.58 -25.45
C GLN A 315 -15.70 -14.13 -24.74
N MET A 316 -15.80 -14.29 -23.42
CA MET A 316 -14.70 -14.68 -22.53
C MET A 316 -15.18 -15.71 -21.51
N LYS A 317 -14.28 -16.58 -21.07
CA LYS A 317 -14.58 -17.50 -19.97
C LYS A 317 -14.85 -16.68 -18.71
N THR A 318 -15.86 -17.05 -17.94
CA THR A 318 -16.10 -16.53 -16.60
C THR A 318 -15.71 -17.57 -15.56
N VAL A 319 -15.03 -17.13 -14.51
CA VAL A 319 -14.54 -17.98 -13.41
C VAL A 319 -14.99 -17.36 -12.11
N THR A 320 -15.49 -18.17 -11.18
CA THR A 320 -15.79 -17.73 -9.82
C THR A 320 -14.62 -18.02 -8.89
N VAL A 321 -14.45 -17.18 -7.87
CA VAL A 321 -13.48 -17.40 -6.79
C VAL A 321 -14.04 -16.87 -5.48
N SER A 322 -13.71 -17.53 -4.38
CA SER A 322 -14.09 -17.11 -3.03
C SER A 322 -12.83 -17.14 -2.14
N LEU A 323 -12.69 -16.16 -1.25
CA LEU A 323 -11.60 -16.16 -0.26
C LEU A 323 -11.84 -17.17 0.86
N GLU A 324 -13.09 -17.57 1.07
CA GLU A 324 -13.50 -18.57 2.06
C GLU A 324 -13.20 -19.99 1.58
N ASP A 325 -13.38 -20.26 0.29
CA ASP A 325 -13.29 -21.60 -0.29
C ASP A 325 -11.94 -21.91 -0.97
N HIS A 326 -11.13 -20.88 -1.28
CA HIS A 326 -9.86 -21.05 -2.00
C HIS A 326 -8.66 -20.56 -1.19
N ALA A 327 -7.53 -21.26 -1.33
CA ALA A 327 -6.27 -20.80 -0.78
C ALA A 327 -5.88 -19.44 -1.39
N PHE A 328 -5.31 -18.55 -0.57
CA PHE A 328 -4.98 -17.19 -1.02
C PHE A 328 -4.01 -17.16 -2.22
N ALA A 329 -3.07 -18.12 -2.30
CA ALA A 329 -2.17 -18.26 -3.44
C ALA A 329 -2.92 -18.54 -4.76
N ASP A 330 -3.99 -19.34 -4.71
CA ASP A 330 -4.85 -19.59 -5.88
C ASP A 330 -5.65 -18.36 -6.29
N VAL A 331 -6.14 -17.59 -5.31
CA VAL A 331 -6.81 -16.31 -5.58
C VAL A 331 -5.84 -15.35 -6.25
N VAL A 332 -4.61 -15.20 -5.75
CA VAL A 332 -3.58 -14.37 -6.39
C VAL A 332 -3.27 -14.85 -7.80
N ARG A 333 -3.12 -16.17 -8.01
CA ARG A 333 -2.89 -16.77 -9.33
C ARG A 333 -4.01 -16.44 -10.33
N LEU A 334 -5.27 -16.56 -9.89
CA LEU A 334 -6.44 -16.25 -10.72
C LEU A 334 -6.55 -14.74 -11.00
N VAL A 335 -6.30 -13.88 -10.01
CA VAL A 335 -6.37 -12.43 -10.20
C VAL A 335 -5.23 -11.95 -11.10
N SER A 336 -4.01 -12.47 -10.94
CA SER A 336 -2.84 -12.05 -11.72
C SER A 336 -2.95 -12.29 -13.23
N ASN A 337 -3.85 -13.18 -13.67
CA ASN A 337 -4.07 -13.50 -15.08
C ASN A 337 -5.47 -13.08 -15.58
N ALA A 338 -6.30 -12.45 -14.74
CA ALA A 338 -7.63 -12.02 -15.13
C ALA A 338 -7.61 -10.75 -16.01
N SER A 339 -8.46 -10.72 -17.03
CA SER A 339 -8.68 -9.52 -17.86
C SER A 339 -9.69 -8.57 -17.23
N MET A 340 -10.61 -9.10 -16.42
CA MET A 340 -11.58 -8.32 -15.66
C MET A 340 -11.82 -8.99 -14.31
N LEU A 341 -11.91 -8.18 -13.25
CA LEU A 341 -12.33 -8.59 -11.92
C LEU A 341 -13.66 -7.93 -11.58
N VAL A 342 -14.68 -8.72 -11.27
CA VAL A 342 -16.01 -8.24 -10.85
C VAL A 342 -16.24 -8.64 -9.40
N SER A 343 -16.60 -7.70 -8.54
CA SER A 343 -16.85 -8.00 -7.13
C SER A 343 -17.77 -6.96 -6.48
N MET A 344 -18.58 -7.42 -5.53
CA MET A 344 -19.19 -6.52 -4.55
C MET A 344 -18.10 -5.78 -3.74
N HIS A 345 -18.37 -4.52 -3.40
CA HIS A 345 -17.52 -3.70 -2.55
C HIS A 345 -17.13 -4.45 -1.28
N GLY A 346 -15.88 -4.31 -0.85
CA GLY A 346 -15.36 -4.85 0.41
C GLY A 346 -13.90 -5.26 0.31
N ALA A 347 -13.36 -5.80 1.42
CA ALA A 347 -11.91 -5.94 1.63
C ALA A 347 -11.17 -6.75 0.55
N GLN A 348 -11.81 -7.77 -0.03
CA GLN A 348 -11.23 -8.65 -1.05
C GLN A 348 -10.77 -7.93 -2.32
N LEU A 349 -11.37 -6.78 -2.65
CA LEU A 349 -10.99 -5.99 -3.82
C LEU A 349 -9.58 -5.41 -3.74
N VAL A 350 -8.92 -5.46 -2.57
CA VAL A 350 -7.49 -5.10 -2.47
C VAL A 350 -6.62 -5.99 -3.36
N THR A 351 -7.07 -7.21 -3.68
CA THR A 351 -6.42 -8.11 -4.65
C THR A 351 -6.28 -7.50 -6.05
N THR A 352 -7.02 -6.42 -6.36
CA THR A 352 -6.81 -5.56 -7.54
C THR A 352 -5.35 -5.17 -7.77
N LEU A 353 -4.54 -5.08 -6.70
CA LEU A 353 -3.10 -4.80 -6.82
C LEU A 353 -2.34 -5.84 -7.67
N PHE A 354 -2.86 -7.06 -7.77
CA PHE A 354 -2.28 -8.16 -8.54
C PHE A 354 -2.68 -8.16 -10.02
N LEU A 355 -3.68 -7.35 -10.42
CA LEU A 355 -4.19 -7.35 -11.79
C LEU A 355 -3.13 -6.87 -12.80
N PRO A 356 -3.10 -7.48 -14.01
CA PRO A 356 -2.21 -7.05 -15.07
C PRO A 356 -2.62 -5.67 -15.60
N ARG A 357 -1.68 -4.95 -16.20
CA ARG A 357 -1.95 -3.64 -16.82
C ARG A 357 -2.98 -3.79 -17.93
N GLY A 358 -3.94 -2.87 -18.01
CA GLY A 358 -5.04 -2.88 -18.97
C GLY A 358 -6.25 -3.71 -18.53
N ALA A 359 -6.15 -4.48 -17.44
CA ALA A 359 -7.29 -5.18 -16.88
C ALA A 359 -8.34 -4.19 -16.32
N THR A 360 -9.57 -4.68 -16.21
CA THR A 360 -10.71 -3.91 -15.71
C THR A 360 -11.11 -4.37 -14.31
N VAL A 361 -11.33 -3.43 -13.39
CA VAL A 361 -11.98 -3.66 -12.11
C VAL A 361 -13.41 -3.16 -12.21
N VAL A 362 -14.37 -4.04 -11.95
CA VAL A 362 -15.80 -3.73 -11.88
C VAL A 362 -16.25 -3.89 -10.43
N GLU A 363 -16.43 -2.76 -9.77
CA GLU A 363 -16.82 -2.68 -8.38
C GLU A 363 -18.33 -2.46 -8.27
N LEU A 364 -19.02 -3.38 -7.60
CA LEU A 364 -20.46 -3.36 -7.41
C LEU A 364 -20.82 -2.83 -6.02
N PHE A 365 -21.73 -1.87 -5.95
CA PHE A 365 -22.18 -1.25 -4.71
C PHE A 365 -23.64 -1.61 -4.42
N PRO A 366 -23.97 -2.01 -3.17
CA PRO A 366 -25.35 -2.22 -2.75
C PRO A 366 -26.21 -0.96 -2.86
N TYR A 367 -27.51 -1.14 -2.66
CA TYR A 367 -28.45 -0.02 -2.66
C TYR A 367 -28.09 1.03 -1.60
N ALA A 368 -28.37 2.30 -1.92
CA ALA A 368 -28.04 3.47 -1.10
C ALA A 368 -26.54 3.73 -0.85
N VAL A 369 -25.63 2.88 -1.30
CA VAL A 369 -24.18 3.14 -1.17
C VAL A 369 -23.67 3.91 -2.38
N ASN A 370 -23.24 5.16 -2.18
CA ASN A 370 -22.72 6.01 -3.24
C ASN A 370 -21.24 5.70 -3.57
N PRO A 371 -20.90 5.22 -4.79
CA PRO A 371 -19.53 4.91 -5.18
C PRO A 371 -18.53 6.07 -5.11
N ASP A 372 -19.00 7.31 -5.16
CA ASP A 372 -18.11 8.49 -5.08
C ASP A 372 -17.69 8.81 -3.64
N HIS A 373 -18.32 8.20 -2.64
CA HIS A 373 -17.97 8.35 -1.23
C HIS A 373 -16.97 7.28 -0.74
N TYR A 374 -16.93 6.10 -1.36
CA TYR A 374 -16.12 4.96 -0.92
C TYR A 374 -15.21 4.50 -2.07
N THR A 375 -14.04 5.12 -2.18
CA THR A 375 -13.19 5.07 -3.39
C THR A 375 -11.81 4.41 -3.23
N PRO A 376 -11.52 3.49 -2.27
CA PRO A 376 -10.17 2.96 -2.09
C PRO A 376 -9.63 2.26 -3.33
N TYR A 377 -10.47 1.52 -4.06
CA TYR A 377 -10.05 0.77 -5.24
C TYR A 377 -10.08 1.62 -6.52
N LYS A 378 -10.97 2.62 -6.61
CA LYS A 378 -10.90 3.68 -7.62
C LYS A 378 -9.57 4.42 -7.52
N THR A 379 -9.17 4.84 -6.33
CA THR A 379 -7.89 5.51 -6.08
C THR A 379 -6.72 4.61 -6.45
N LEU A 380 -6.72 3.35 -6.02
CA LEU A 380 -5.70 2.36 -6.39
C LEU A 380 -5.58 2.23 -7.91
N ALA A 381 -6.68 1.99 -8.61
CA ALA A 381 -6.70 1.81 -10.07
C ALA A 381 -6.19 3.05 -10.83
N MET A 382 -6.41 4.24 -10.27
CA MET A 382 -6.00 5.53 -10.83
C MET A 382 -4.58 5.97 -10.46
N LEU A 383 -3.86 5.23 -9.59
CA LEU A 383 -2.47 5.58 -9.28
C LEU A 383 -1.61 5.59 -10.56
N PRO A 384 -0.71 6.57 -10.73
CA PRO A 384 0.16 6.63 -11.90
C PRO A 384 0.94 5.32 -12.10
N GLY A 385 0.79 4.67 -13.26
CA GLY A 385 1.46 3.40 -13.58
C GLY A 385 0.75 2.12 -13.09
N MET A 386 -0.43 2.24 -12.45
CA MET A 386 -1.31 1.09 -12.26
C MET A 386 -1.97 0.68 -13.57
N ASP A 387 -2.31 1.62 -14.45
CA ASP A 387 -2.84 1.35 -15.79
C ASP A 387 -4.05 0.40 -15.79
N LEU A 388 -4.94 0.50 -14.80
CA LEU A 388 -6.18 -0.28 -14.72
C LEU A 388 -7.37 0.54 -15.24
N GLN A 389 -8.37 -0.14 -15.79
CA GLN A 389 -9.68 0.46 -16.05
C GLN A 389 -10.56 0.23 -14.82
N TYR A 390 -11.28 1.26 -14.38
CA TYR A 390 -12.16 1.16 -13.22
C TYR A 390 -13.61 1.48 -13.61
N VAL A 391 -14.51 0.60 -13.17
CA VAL A 391 -15.96 0.71 -13.36
C VAL A 391 -16.62 0.60 -12.00
N ALA A 392 -17.46 1.55 -11.64
CA ALA A 392 -18.35 1.45 -10.49
C ALA A 392 -19.79 1.28 -10.97
N TRP A 393 -20.48 0.27 -10.45
CA TRP A 393 -21.91 0.07 -10.63
C TRP A 393 -22.60 0.09 -9.28
N ARG A 394 -23.77 0.73 -9.19
CA ARG A 394 -24.56 0.81 -7.95
C ARG A 394 -25.94 0.23 -8.22
N ASN A 395 -26.44 -0.57 -7.29
CA ASN A 395 -27.84 -0.95 -7.31
C ASN A 395 -28.73 0.28 -7.02
N MET A 396 -29.59 0.64 -7.97
CA MET A 396 -30.54 1.75 -7.82
C MET A 396 -31.96 1.28 -7.47
N MET A 397 -32.20 -0.03 -7.44
CA MET A 397 -33.52 -0.63 -7.26
C MET A 397 -33.67 -1.24 -5.86
N PRO A 398 -34.53 -0.68 -4.99
CA PRO A 398 -34.85 -1.25 -3.68
C PRO A 398 -35.29 -2.72 -3.75
N GLU A 399 -36.08 -3.09 -4.76
CA GLU A 399 -36.61 -4.43 -5.00
C GLU A 399 -35.52 -5.48 -5.28
N ASN A 400 -34.34 -5.05 -5.70
CA ASN A 400 -33.17 -5.89 -5.92
C ASN A 400 -32.25 -6.00 -4.68
N THR A 401 -32.76 -5.65 -3.51
CA THR A 401 -32.00 -5.57 -2.26
C THR A 401 -32.58 -6.50 -1.21
N VAL A 402 -31.73 -7.30 -0.57
CA VAL A 402 -32.10 -8.09 0.62
C VAL A 402 -31.31 -7.59 1.82
N THR A 403 -32.03 -7.18 2.86
CA THR A 403 -31.47 -6.63 4.10
C THR A 403 -31.63 -7.64 5.24
N HIS A 404 -30.78 -7.50 6.27
CA HIS A 404 -30.71 -8.45 7.39
C HIS A 404 -30.71 -7.69 8.73
N PRO A 405 -31.82 -7.04 9.11
CA PRO A 405 -31.90 -6.18 10.30
C PRO A 405 -31.66 -6.93 11.62
N GLU A 406 -31.83 -8.25 11.63
CA GLU A 406 -31.69 -9.14 12.78
C GLU A 406 -30.25 -9.56 13.10
N ARG A 407 -29.30 -9.32 12.20
CA ARG A 407 -27.88 -9.66 12.41
C ARG A 407 -27.26 -8.88 13.59
N PRO A 408 -26.06 -9.25 14.03
CA PRO A 408 -25.26 -8.40 14.90
C PRO A 408 -25.03 -6.99 14.30
N TRP A 409 -24.86 -5.99 15.16
CA TRP A 409 -24.74 -4.58 14.74
C TRP A 409 -23.56 -4.33 13.80
N ASP A 410 -22.44 -5.03 14.02
CA ASP A 410 -21.21 -5.01 13.24
C ASP A 410 -21.34 -5.74 11.88
N GLN A 411 -22.46 -6.42 11.67
CA GLN A 411 -22.86 -7.07 10.42
C GLN A 411 -24.12 -6.44 9.80
N GLY A 412 -24.47 -5.22 10.23
CA GLY A 412 -25.54 -4.41 9.65
C GLY A 412 -26.91 -4.57 10.29
N GLY A 413 -27.06 -5.31 11.39
CA GLY A 413 -28.34 -5.39 12.07
C GLY A 413 -28.67 -4.11 12.85
N ILE A 414 -29.96 -3.81 12.95
CA ILE A 414 -30.49 -2.55 13.51
C ILE A 414 -31.51 -2.77 14.63
N THR A 415 -31.79 -4.02 15.01
CA THR A 415 -32.75 -4.36 16.08
C THR A 415 -32.42 -3.75 17.44
N HIS A 416 -31.14 -3.43 17.68
CA HIS A 416 -30.65 -2.80 18.90
C HIS A 416 -30.94 -1.29 18.98
N LEU A 417 -31.35 -0.66 17.87
CA LEU A 417 -31.70 0.77 17.80
C LEU A 417 -33.16 0.98 18.16
N ASP A 418 -33.55 2.22 18.48
CA ASP A 418 -34.96 2.54 18.66
C ASP A 418 -35.77 2.43 17.35
N ARG A 419 -37.09 2.30 17.46
CA ARG A 419 -37.96 2.09 16.30
C ARG A 419 -37.97 3.28 15.32
N ALA A 420 -37.74 4.50 15.80
CA ALA A 420 -37.74 5.68 14.94
C ALA A 420 -36.47 5.70 14.06
N GLU A 421 -35.31 5.39 14.65
CA GLU A 421 -34.04 5.27 13.94
C GLU A 421 -34.05 4.08 12.98
N GLN A 422 -34.61 2.94 13.38
CA GLN A 422 -34.82 1.81 12.46
C GLN A 422 -35.66 2.22 11.24
N ALA A 423 -36.78 2.92 11.47
CA ALA A 423 -37.64 3.40 10.37
C ALA A 423 -36.91 4.41 9.47
N ARG A 424 -36.13 5.33 10.06
CA ARG A 424 -35.30 6.29 9.32
C ARG A 424 -34.29 5.59 8.42
N ILE A 425 -33.55 4.62 8.97
CA ILE A 425 -32.56 3.84 8.23
C ILE A 425 -33.22 3.06 7.10
N LEU A 426 -34.34 2.37 7.36
CA LEU A 426 -35.07 1.60 6.34
C LEU A 426 -35.54 2.46 5.16
N GLN A 427 -35.97 3.69 5.43
CA GLN A 427 -36.45 4.64 4.41
C GLN A 427 -35.33 5.38 3.67
N SER A 428 -34.07 5.28 4.12
CA SER A 428 -32.97 6.02 3.52
C SER A 428 -32.66 5.57 2.08
N ARG A 429 -32.33 6.52 1.21
CA ARG A 429 -32.03 6.25 -0.21
C ARG A 429 -30.56 6.41 -0.57
N GLU A 430 -29.81 7.05 0.31
CA GLU A 430 -28.37 7.25 0.18
C GLU A 430 -27.76 7.43 1.55
N VAL A 431 -26.65 6.73 1.81
CA VAL A 431 -25.88 6.90 3.05
C VAL A 431 -25.12 8.23 2.98
N PRO A 432 -25.36 9.15 3.94
CA PRO A 432 -24.59 10.39 3.99
C PRO A 432 -23.12 10.12 4.31
N ARG A 433 -22.26 11.08 3.96
CA ARG A 433 -20.86 11.05 4.41
C ARG A 433 -20.83 11.03 5.93
N HIS A 434 -20.00 10.16 6.49
CA HIS A 434 -19.94 9.90 7.92
C HIS A 434 -18.51 9.60 8.35
N LEU A 435 -18.27 9.68 9.65
CA LEU A 435 -17.03 9.23 10.27
C LEU A 435 -17.06 7.73 10.52
N CYS A 436 -15.89 7.11 10.45
CA CYS A 436 -15.68 5.71 10.79
C CYS A 436 -16.05 5.43 12.26
N CYS A 437 -16.41 4.21 12.66
CA CYS A 437 -16.63 2.98 11.88
C CYS A 437 -17.95 2.31 12.27
N ARG A 438 -18.75 2.98 13.10
CA ARG A 438 -19.92 2.43 13.78
C ARG A 438 -21.22 3.10 13.35
N ASN A 439 -21.22 3.75 12.19
CA ASN A 439 -22.44 4.36 11.68
C ASN A 439 -23.46 3.25 11.31
N PRO A 440 -24.61 3.16 11.98
CA PRO A 440 -25.54 2.04 11.81
C PRO A 440 -26.18 2.02 10.43
N GLU A 441 -26.46 3.19 9.85
CA GLU A 441 -27.02 3.29 8.50
C GLU A 441 -26.03 2.77 7.44
N TRP A 442 -24.76 3.14 7.55
CA TRP A 442 -23.69 2.60 6.70
C TRP A 442 -23.61 1.09 6.81
N LEU A 443 -23.52 0.54 8.02
CA LEU A 443 -23.41 -0.90 8.25
C LEU A 443 -24.63 -1.63 7.69
N PHE A 444 -25.84 -1.10 7.92
CA PHE A 444 -27.09 -1.64 7.39
C PHE A 444 -27.14 -1.63 5.86
N ARG A 445 -26.63 -0.57 5.20
CA ARG A 445 -26.63 -0.45 3.73
C ARG A 445 -25.50 -1.22 3.06
N ILE A 446 -24.31 -1.28 3.65
CA ILE A 446 -23.17 -1.93 3.01
C ILE A 446 -23.25 -3.46 3.10
N TYR A 447 -23.87 -4.05 4.12
CA TYR A 447 -23.92 -5.51 4.29
C TYR A 447 -25.10 -6.20 3.58
N GLN A 448 -25.84 -5.46 2.76
CA GLN A 448 -27.00 -5.97 2.03
C GLN A 448 -26.59 -6.91 0.89
N ASP A 449 -27.41 -7.91 0.63
CA ASP A 449 -27.27 -8.76 -0.56
C ASP A 449 -27.99 -8.10 -1.73
N THR A 450 -27.50 -8.36 -2.94
CA THR A 450 -27.91 -7.63 -4.15
C THR A 450 -28.24 -8.60 -5.27
N LYS A 451 -29.43 -8.46 -5.85
CA LYS A 451 -29.73 -8.99 -7.18
C LYS A 451 -29.22 -7.98 -8.21
N VAL A 452 -28.24 -8.37 -9.01
CA VAL A 452 -27.60 -7.45 -9.97
C VAL A 452 -28.53 -7.24 -11.16
N ASP A 453 -28.80 -5.98 -11.50
CA ASP A 453 -29.44 -5.64 -12.77
C ASP A 453 -28.41 -5.76 -13.90
N ILE A 454 -28.43 -6.91 -14.55
CA ILE A 454 -27.45 -7.28 -15.59
C ILE A 454 -27.45 -6.26 -16.74
N PRO A 455 -28.58 -5.84 -17.33
CA PRO A 455 -28.57 -4.85 -18.41
C PRO A 455 -27.91 -3.53 -18.02
N SER A 456 -28.22 -2.99 -16.85
CA SER A 456 -27.61 -1.76 -16.31
C SER A 456 -26.11 -1.94 -16.06
N LEU A 457 -25.69 -3.09 -15.52
CA LEU A 457 -24.28 -3.39 -15.29
C LEU A 457 -23.51 -3.45 -16.61
N ILE A 458 -23.97 -4.22 -17.59
CA ILE A 458 -23.33 -4.35 -18.90
C ILE A 458 -23.23 -2.99 -19.60
N GLN A 459 -24.31 -2.19 -19.56
CA GLN A 459 -24.28 -0.84 -20.10
C GLN A 459 -23.22 0.03 -19.41
N THR A 460 -23.08 -0.09 -18.09
CA THR A 460 -22.09 0.66 -17.31
C THR A 460 -20.66 0.26 -17.67
N ILE A 461 -20.40 -1.04 -17.85
CA ILE A 461 -19.08 -1.54 -18.27
C ILE A 461 -18.75 -1.04 -19.69
N ARG A 462 -19.68 -1.12 -20.64
CA ARG A 462 -19.48 -0.66 -22.03
C ARG A 462 -19.14 0.82 -22.15
N ARG A 463 -19.60 1.67 -21.23
CA ARG A 463 -19.24 3.11 -21.23
C ARG A 463 -17.73 3.34 -21.03
N VAL A 464 -17.08 2.46 -20.28
CA VAL A 464 -15.65 2.59 -19.93
C VAL A 464 -14.78 1.68 -20.79
N VAL A 465 -15.20 0.42 -20.96
CA VAL A 465 -14.46 -0.60 -21.69
C VAL A 465 -14.87 -0.58 -23.17
N LYS A 466 -14.14 0.22 -23.96
CA LYS A 466 -14.31 0.31 -25.42
C LYS A 466 -13.51 -0.81 -26.12
N GLY A 467 -14.02 -2.04 -26.11
CA GLY A 467 -13.39 -3.22 -26.74
C GLY A 467 -13.25 -4.41 -25.78
N ARG A 468 -12.44 -5.42 -26.15
CA ARG A 468 -12.18 -6.57 -25.27
C ARG A 468 -11.26 -6.13 -24.11
N PRO A 469 -11.66 -6.35 -22.84
CA PRO A 469 -10.81 -6.08 -21.69
C PRO A 469 -9.63 -7.07 -21.68
N GLY A 470 -8.45 -6.63 -21.27
CA GLY A 470 -7.31 -7.54 -21.20
C GLY A 470 -5.94 -6.88 -21.06
N PRO A 471 -4.91 -7.71 -20.88
CA PRO A 471 -3.55 -7.25 -20.65
C PRO A 471 -3.04 -6.41 -21.83
N ARG A 472 -2.65 -5.17 -21.57
CA ARG A 472 -2.04 -4.31 -22.60
C ARG A 472 -0.52 -4.35 -22.47
N LYS A 473 0.17 -4.43 -23.61
CA LYS A 473 1.64 -4.33 -23.66
C LYS A 473 2.09 -3.04 -22.98
N GLN A 474 3.05 -3.20 -22.05
CA GLN A 474 3.68 -2.11 -21.32
C GLN A 474 4.21 -1.04 -22.29
N LYS A 475 3.60 0.15 -22.26
CA LYS A 475 4.27 1.35 -22.73
C LYS A 475 5.13 1.84 -21.58
N TRP A 476 6.43 2.02 -21.82
CA TRP A 476 7.35 2.60 -20.86
C TRP A 476 6.93 4.05 -20.59
N THR A 477 6.42 4.30 -19.39
CA THR A 477 5.98 5.62 -18.90
C THR A 477 6.97 6.23 -17.91
N VAL A 478 8.24 5.78 -17.94
CA VAL A 478 9.30 6.48 -17.19
C VAL A 478 9.49 7.85 -17.85
N GLY A 479 9.29 8.93 -17.08
CA GLY A 479 9.60 10.28 -17.51
C GLY A 479 11.09 10.40 -17.79
N LEU A 480 11.48 10.37 -19.06
CA LEU A 480 12.87 10.56 -19.47
C LEU A 480 13.07 12.06 -19.68
N TYR A 481 13.91 12.68 -18.84
CA TYR A 481 14.13 14.12 -18.85
C TYR A 481 15.29 14.51 -19.79
N PRO A 482 15.26 15.69 -20.42
CA PRO A 482 16.41 16.21 -21.16
C PRO A 482 17.60 16.46 -20.24
N GLY A 483 18.81 16.24 -20.74
CA GLY A 483 20.03 16.77 -20.11
C GLY A 483 20.19 18.28 -20.32
N LYS A 484 21.28 18.87 -19.80
CA LYS A 484 21.67 20.26 -20.09
C LYS A 484 21.86 20.45 -21.60
N VAL A 485 21.49 21.63 -22.12
CA VAL A 485 21.96 22.04 -23.46
C VAL A 485 23.48 22.20 -23.43
N ARG A 486 24.13 22.04 -24.58
CA ARG A 486 25.60 22.01 -24.67
C ARG A 486 26.11 23.19 -25.49
N GLU A 487 27.34 23.62 -25.22
CA GLU A 487 28.02 24.67 -25.99
C GLU A 487 27.14 25.91 -26.24
N ALA A 488 26.46 26.39 -25.19
CA ALA A 488 25.66 27.59 -25.30
C ALA A 488 26.60 28.80 -25.51
N ARG A 489 26.25 29.69 -26.44
CA ARG A 489 27.04 30.87 -26.81
C ARG A 489 26.11 32.02 -27.12
N CYS A 490 26.61 33.24 -26.94
CA CYS A 490 25.92 34.44 -27.37
C CYS A 490 26.81 35.36 -28.20
N GLN A 491 26.18 36.11 -29.08
CA GLN A 491 26.79 37.11 -29.94
C GLN A 491 25.88 38.33 -29.92
N ALA A 492 26.44 39.50 -29.63
CA ALA A 492 25.69 40.74 -29.67
C ALA A 492 26.16 41.63 -30.82
N SER A 493 25.24 42.46 -31.31
CA SER A 493 25.53 43.48 -32.30
C SER A 493 24.75 44.75 -31.96
N VAL A 494 25.43 45.89 -31.93
CA VAL A 494 24.82 47.21 -31.70
C VAL A 494 24.83 47.98 -33.01
N HIS A 495 23.67 48.52 -33.38
CA HIS A 495 23.50 49.38 -34.55
C HIS A 495 23.09 50.79 -34.09
N GLY A 496 24.05 51.72 -34.11
CA GLY A 496 23.84 53.09 -33.63
C GLY A 496 23.79 53.19 -32.10
N ALA A 497 23.17 54.26 -31.58
CA ALA A 497 23.12 54.53 -30.14
C ALA A 497 21.89 53.95 -29.41
N SER A 498 20.94 53.36 -30.15
CA SER A 498 19.61 52.99 -29.62
C SER A 498 19.16 51.55 -29.91
N GLU A 499 19.81 50.83 -30.82
CA GLU A 499 19.40 49.46 -31.17
C GLU A 499 20.49 48.43 -30.88
N ALA A 500 20.15 47.40 -30.11
CA ALA A 500 21.00 46.27 -29.84
C ALA A 500 20.28 44.95 -30.14
N ARG A 501 21.04 43.96 -30.58
CA ARG A 501 20.55 42.60 -30.84
C ARG A 501 21.40 41.61 -30.08
N LEU A 502 20.77 40.66 -29.43
CA LEU A 502 21.44 39.57 -28.72
C LEU A 502 21.05 38.24 -29.36
N THR A 503 22.01 37.58 -30.02
CA THR A 503 21.82 36.25 -30.58
C THR A 503 22.34 35.22 -29.60
N VAL A 504 21.51 34.23 -29.25
CA VAL A 504 21.86 33.14 -28.34
C VAL A 504 21.68 31.82 -29.08
N SER A 505 22.68 30.95 -29.01
CA SER A 505 22.68 29.64 -29.68
C SER A 505 23.24 28.54 -28.78
N TRP A 506 22.84 27.29 -29.02
CA TRP A 506 23.30 26.12 -28.26
C TRP A 506 23.20 24.83 -29.07
N GLN A 507 23.79 23.75 -28.57
CA GLN A 507 23.58 22.39 -29.04
C GLN A 507 22.57 21.64 -28.17
N ILE A 508 21.93 20.64 -28.75
CA ILE A 508 20.95 19.79 -28.07
C ILE A 508 21.59 18.96 -26.93
N PRO A 509 20.81 18.57 -25.92
CA PRO A 509 21.26 17.64 -24.89
C PRO A 509 21.77 16.32 -25.47
N TRP A 510 22.86 15.78 -24.92
CA TRP A 510 23.50 14.56 -25.44
C TRP A 510 22.58 13.34 -25.42
N ASN A 511 21.64 13.29 -24.48
CA ASN A 511 20.73 12.16 -24.30
C ASN A 511 19.56 12.18 -25.29
N LEU A 512 19.25 13.31 -25.93
CA LEU A 512 18.15 13.42 -26.89
C LEU A 512 18.30 12.44 -28.05
N LYS A 513 19.53 12.14 -28.49
CA LYS A 513 19.78 11.18 -29.59
C LYS A 513 19.37 9.73 -29.27
N TYR A 514 19.22 9.39 -27.99
CA TYR A 514 18.79 8.06 -27.54
C TYR A 514 17.29 8.01 -27.21
N LEU A 515 16.58 9.14 -27.31
CA LEU A 515 15.21 9.28 -26.85
C LEU A 515 14.28 9.56 -28.03
N LYS A 516 13.17 8.81 -28.09
CA LYS A 516 12.09 9.06 -29.07
C LYS A 516 11.14 10.13 -28.52
N VAL A 517 11.55 11.39 -28.61
CA VAL A 517 10.76 12.55 -28.14
C VAL A 517 9.92 13.12 -29.29
N ARG A 518 8.64 13.43 -29.04
CA ARG A 518 7.73 13.97 -30.06
C ARG A 518 7.91 15.48 -30.27
N GLU A 519 8.18 16.20 -29.18
CA GLU A 519 8.31 17.66 -29.19
C GLU A 519 9.48 18.08 -28.29
N VAL A 520 10.35 18.93 -28.83
CA VAL A 520 11.49 19.51 -28.11
C VAL A 520 11.37 21.03 -28.20
N LYS A 521 11.42 21.68 -27.04
CA LYS A 521 11.43 23.15 -26.90
C LYS A 521 12.56 23.57 -25.97
N TYR A 522 12.85 24.86 -25.95
CA TYR A 522 13.86 25.45 -25.09
C TYR A 522 13.27 26.64 -24.35
N GLU A 523 13.65 26.78 -23.09
CA GLU A 523 13.31 27.95 -22.30
C GLU A 523 14.58 28.75 -22.06
N VAL A 524 14.53 30.03 -22.41
CA VAL A 524 15.64 30.97 -22.31
C VAL A 524 15.23 32.10 -21.38
N TRP A 525 15.99 32.33 -20.32
CA TRP A 525 15.79 33.45 -19.40
C TRP A 525 16.83 34.51 -19.68
N LEU A 526 16.41 35.77 -19.85
CA LEU A 526 17.29 36.93 -19.97
C LEU A 526 17.11 37.81 -18.75
N GLN A 527 18.20 38.12 -18.05
CA GLN A 527 18.23 39.03 -16.91
C GLN A 527 19.30 40.08 -17.13
N GLU A 528 18.95 41.36 -16.95
CA GLU A 528 19.92 42.44 -16.93
C GLU A 528 20.77 42.37 -15.65
N GLN A 529 22.09 42.49 -15.79
CA GLN A 529 23.00 42.37 -14.66
C GLN A 529 22.77 43.51 -13.66
N GLY A 530 22.37 43.15 -12.43
CA GLY A 530 22.03 44.11 -11.37
C GLY A 530 20.53 44.23 -11.11
N GLU A 531 19.68 43.74 -12.02
CA GLU A 531 18.24 43.64 -11.83
C GLU A 531 17.86 42.31 -11.18
N ASN A 532 16.75 42.28 -10.43
CA ASN A 532 16.23 41.05 -9.80
C ASN A 532 15.16 40.33 -10.64
N THR A 533 14.76 40.92 -11.77
CA THR A 533 13.72 40.39 -12.65
C THR A 533 14.34 39.79 -13.92
N TYR A 534 13.73 38.74 -14.44
CA TYR A 534 14.14 38.09 -15.68
C TYR A 534 12.94 37.92 -16.61
N VAL A 535 13.22 37.83 -17.91
CA VAL A 535 12.20 37.60 -18.94
C VAL A 535 12.37 36.19 -19.52
N PRO A 536 11.39 35.29 -19.35
CA PRO A 536 11.44 33.94 -19.90
C PRO A 536 10.85 33.87 -21.32
N TYR A 537 11.53 33.16 -22.22
CA TYR A 537 11.12 32.92 -23.61
C TYR A 537 11.07 31.42 -23.90
N ILE A 538 10.04 30.97 -24.63
CA ILE A 538 9.94 29.58 -25.12
C ILE A 538 10.25 29.53 -26.61
N LEU A 539 11.30 28.82 -26.99
CA LEU A 539 11.83 28.74 -28.34
C LEU A 539 11.77 27.29 -28.87
N ALA A 540 11.54 27.15 -30.17
CA ALA A 540 11.51 25.84 -30.83
C ALA A 540 12.88 25.45 -31.44
N LEU A 541 13.74 26.44 -31.71
CA LEU A 541 15.02 26.27 -32.38
C LEU A 541 16.18 26.56 -31.42
N GLN A 542 17.35 26.02 -31.74
CA GLN A 542 18.55 26.13 -30.91
C GLN A 542 19.32 27.44 -31.11
N ASN A 543 18.75 28.39 -31.85
CA ASN A 543 19.31 29.71 -32.12
C ASN A 543 18.18 30.73 -32.23
N HIS A 544 18.33 31.88 -31.58
CA HIS A 544 17.38 32.98 -31.67
C HIS A 544 18.07 34.33 -31.44
N THR A 545 17.63 35.34 -32.18
CA THR A 545 18.09 36.72 -32.05
C THR A 545 17.02 37.57 -31.39
N PHE A 546 17.29 38.03 -30.18
CA PHE A 546 16.46 38.96 -29.43
C PHE A 546 16.75 40.38 -29.91
N THR A 547 15.71 41.08 -30.36
CA THR A 547 15.79 42.48 -30.81
C THR A 547 14.90 43.40 -29.98
N GLU A 548 13.87 42.85 -29.36
CA GLU A 548 12.93 43.59 -28.50
C GLU A 548 13.44 43.63 -27.06
N ASN A 549 13.38 44.80 -26.44
CA ASN A 549 13.80 45.03 -25.04
C ASN A 549 15.28 44.70 -24.73
N ILE A 550 16.13 44.69 -25.76
CA ILE A 550 17.58 44.58 -25.61
C ILE A 550 18.19 45.98 -25.67
N LYS A 551 18.81 46.40 -24.56
CA LYS A 551 19.48 47.70 -24.43
C LYS A 551 20.90 47.60 -24.98
N PRO A 552 21.45 48.64 -25.62
CA PRO A 552 22.86 48.69 -25.96
C PRO A 552 23.73 48.83 -24.69
N PHE A 553 24.98 48.36 -24.74
CA PHE A 553 25.98 48.49 -23.67
C PHE A 553 25.55 47.88 -22.33
N THR A 554 24.76 46.81 -22.38
CA THR A 554 24.13 46.19 -21.21
C THR A 554 24.56 44.73 -21.12
N THR A 555 24.93 44.29 -19.91
CA THR A 555 25.28 42.89 -19.68
C THR A 555 24.06 42.10 -19.26
N TYR A 556 23.79 41.02 -19.98
CA TYR A 556 22.72 40.08 -19.71
C TYR A 556 23.27 38.76 -19.19
N LEU A 557 22.64 38.22 -18.15
CA LEU A 557 22.78 36.84 -17.72
C LEU A 557 21.72 36.01 -18.43
N VAL A 558 22.15 34.98 -19.16
CA VAL A 558 21.28 34.13 -19.98
C VAL A 558 21.35 32.69 -19.50
N TRP A 559 20.18 32.11 -19.21
CA TRP A 559 20.04 30.68 -18.91
C TRP A 559 19.23 29.99 -19.97
N VAL A 560 19.65 28.78 -20.35
CA VAL A 560 18.95 27.97 -21.35
C VAL A 560 18.71 26.57 -20.81
N ARG A 561 17.46 26.07 -20.89
CA ARG A 561 17.13 24.66 -20.64
C ARG A 561 16.30 24.06 -21.75
N CYS A 562 16.37 22.74 -21.89
CA CYS A 562 15.57 21.98 -22.83
C CYS A 562 14.28 21.46 -22.17
N ILE A 563 13.21 21.28 -22.94
CA ILE A 563 11.89 20.79 -22.52
C ILE A 563 11.44 19.69 -23.48
N PHE A 564 11.07 18.53 -22.95
CA PHE A 564 10.44 17.45 -23.73
C PHE A 564 8.93 17.43 -23.52
N ASN A 565 8.18 17.22 -24.61
CA ASN A 565 6.73 17.00 -24.62
C ASN A 565 5.96 18.01 -23.74
N LYS A 566 6.41 19.27 -23.73
CA LYS A 566 5.86 20.43 -23.00
C LYS A 566 6.00 20.45 -21.47
N ILE A 567 6.22 19.30 -20.81
CA ILE A 567 6.17 19.22 -19.33
C ILE A 567 7.45 18.72 -18.66
N LEU A 568 8.37 18.08 -19.41
CA LEU A 568 9.57 17.50 -18.83
C LEU A 568 10.75 18.47 -18.98
N LEU A 569 11.05 19.17 -17.90
CA LEU A 569 12.10 20.20 -17.85
C LEU A 569 13.47 19.59 -17.60
N GLY A 570 14.44 19.94 -18.44
CA GLY A 570 15.84 19.67 -18.21
C GLY A 570 16.48 20.71 -17.27
N PRO A 571 17.68 20.44 -16.75
CA PRO A 571 18.46 21.43 -16.02
C PRO A 571 18.87 22.59 -16.94
N PHE A 572 19.02 23.78 -16.36
CA PHE A 572 19.68 24.89 -17.04
C PHE A 572 21.15 24.55 -17.34
N ALA A 573 21.62 24.99 -18.51
CA ALA A 573 23.04 25.08 -18.79
C ALA A 573 23.70 26.16 -17.91
N ASP A 574 25.03 26.18 -17.93
CA ASP A 574 25.79 27.18 -17.19
C ASP A 574 25.47 28.57 -17.74
N VAL A 575 25.42 29.56 -16.84
CA VAL A 575 24.99 30.93 -17.18
C VAL A 575 25.91 31.53 -18.24
N LEU A 576 25.32 32.10 -19.28
CA LEU A 576 26.06 32.90 -20.25
C LEU A 576 26.04 34.36 -19.80
N VAL A 577 27.20 35.01 -19.85
CA VAL A 577 27.33 36.45 -19.64
C VAL A 577 27.49 37.08 -21.02
N CYS A 578 26.50 37.87 -21.42
CA CYS A 578 26.38 38.41 -22.77
C CYS A 578 26.28 39.94 -22.71
N SER A 579 27.29 40.64 -23.20
CA SER A 579 27.27 42.10 -23.23
C SER A 579 26.90 42.59 -24.62
N THR A 580 25.90 43.47 -24.69
CA THR A 580 25.46 44.11 -25.94
C THR A 580 26.28 45.32 -26.29
#